data_AF-A0A478FTN6-F1
#
_entry.id   AF-A0A478FTN6-F1
#
_cell.length_a   1.000
_cell.length_b   1.000
_cell.length_c   1.000
_cell.angle_alpha   90.00
_cell.angle_beta   90.00
_cell.angle_gamma   90.00
#
_symmetry.space_group_name_H-M   'P 1'
#
loop_
_entity.id
_entity.type
_entity.pdbx_description
1 polymer ?
#
loop_
_entity_poly.entity_id
_entity_poly.type
_entity_poly.pdbx_seq_one_letter_code
_entity_poly.pdbx_strand_id
1 'polypeptide(L)'
;MSTQAIGSAIAGTAVVGGGGTLAAYAAGAFDPSKPTLKEATFEDYAKHKSLKYLGETNKVPGIAPDSAKIKSRLDDSTNGQVYRASFNKHWDNMKDADVTVTPKKTRPSDLKTSLFPTSGSGSKDQEVSNWTADWCKSIGVKKVLIKKVENGKESWKDDLDEDSSWKAFKDICLAGNA
;
A
#
# COMPACT_ATOMS: atom_id res chain seq x y z
N MET A 1 -29.98 23.25 44.56
CA MET A 1 -30.03 21.78 44.34
C MET A 1 -30.32 21.60 42.85
N SER A 2 -29.32 21.42 41.98
CA SER A 2 -28.65 20.16 41.59
C SER A 2 -29.61 19.02 41.20
N THR A 3 -29.67 18.74 39.90
CA THR A 3 -29.76 17.42 39.21
C THR A 3 -30.19 17.66 37.75
N GLN A 4 -29.68 17.05 36.69
CA GLN A 4 -28.41 16.41 36.33
C GLN A 4 -28.55 16.10 34.81
N ALA A 5 -27.45 16.21 34.06
CA ALA A 5 -27.39 15.87 32.65
C ALA A 5 -27.68 14.38 32.38
N ILE A 6 -28.45 14.10 31.32
CA ILE A 6 -28.39 12.86 30.53
C ILE A 6 -28.66 13.33 29.09
N GLY A 7 -27.69 13.46 28.19
CA GLY A 7 -26.62 12.50 27.92
C GLY A 7 -27.13 11.42 26.96
N SER A 8 -27.58 11.81 25.78
CA SER A 8 -27.80 10.89 24.65
C SER A 8 -27.53 11.62 23.34
N ALA A 9 -26.25 11.96 23.14
CA ALA A 9 -25.71 12.07 21.80
C ALA A 9 -25.82 10.66 21.19
N ILE A 10 -26.86 10.45 20.39
CA ILE A 10 -26.89 9.32 19.47
C ILE A 10 -25.84 9.65 18.41
N ALA A 11 -24.59 9.33 18.73
CA ALA A 11 -23.53 9.19 17.76
C ALA A 11 -24.03 8.11 16.80
N GLY A 12 -24.51 8.58 15.63
CA GLY A 12 -24.95 7.74 14.54
C GLY A 12 -23.86 6.70 14.28
N THR A 13 -24.22 5.46 14.55
CA THR A 13 -23.50 4.26 14.17
C THR A 13 -23.22 4.30 12.67
N ALA A 14 -22.00 4.68 12.28
CA ALA A 14 -21.45 4.29 10.99
C ALA A 14 -20.69 2.98 11.19
N VAL A 15 -21.44 1.89 11.24
CA VAL A 15 -20.89 0.54 11.06
C VAL A 15 -21.01 0.20 9.57
N VAL A 16 -19.94 -0.38 9.05
CA VAL A 16 -19.84 -1.20 7.82
C VAL A 16 -19.50 -0.48 6.51
N GLY A 17 -18.29 -0.76 6.02
CA GLY A 17 -18.11 -1.35 4.69
C GLY A 17 -17.64 -0.44 3.56
N GLY A 18 -16.39 -0.66 3.12
CA GLY A 18 -15.97 -0.42 1.74
C GLY A 18 -15.63 1.03 1.36
N GLY A 19 -14.35 1.27 1.07
CA GLY A 19 -13.86 2.27 0.11
C GLY A 19 -14.55 3.64 0.06
N GLY A 20 -13.99 4.61 0.78
CA GLY A 20 -14.06 6.03 0.41
C GLY A 20 -15.26 6.81 0.92
N THR A 21 -15.20 7.29 2.17
CA THR A 21 -15.86 8.53 2.64
C THR A 21 -15.43 8.80 4.09
N LEU A 22 -14.32 9.50 4.29
CA LEU A 22 -14.02 10.16 5.58
C LEU A 22 -13.70 11.65 5.42
N ALA A 23 -14.18 12.28 4.34
CA ALA A 23 -14.28 13.72 4.25
C ALA A 23 -15.69 14.17 4.65
N ALA A 24 -16.10 13.89 5.89
CA ALA A 24 -17.22 14.61 6.50
C ALA A 24 -16.69 15.98 6.93
N TYR A 25 -16.52 16.88 5.95
CA TYR A 25 -16.25 18.30 6.18
C TYR A 25 -17.53 18.90 6.79
N ALA A 26 -17.65 18.85 8.12
CA ALA A 26 -18.59 19.70 8.83
C ALA A 26 -18.10 21.15 8.66
N ALA A 27 -18.78 21.89 7.78
CA ALA A 27 -18.53 23.30 7.55
C ALA A 27 -18.79 24.08 8.85
N GLY A 28 -17.73 24.37 9.61
CA GLY A 28 -17.85 25.22 10.80
C GLY A 28 -16.81 25.09 11.91
N ALA A 29 -15.57 24.64 11.67
CA ALA A 29 -14.47 24.79 12.64
C ALA A 29 -13.10 24.39 12.04
N PHE A 30 -12.60 25.14 11.05
CA PHE A 30 -11.17 25.01 10.67
C PHE A 30 -10.35 25.89 11.59
N ASP A 31 -9.90 25.32 12.69
CA ASP A 31 -8.80 25.88 13.46
C ASP A 31 -7.51 25.72 12.64
N PRO A 32 -6.92 26.81 12.08
CA PRO A 32 -5.73 26.73 11.24
C PRO A 32 -4.50 26.22 12.00
N SER A 33 -4.57 26.17 13.34
CA SER A 33 -3.49 25.68 14.20
C SER A 33 -3.49 24.17 14.41
N LYS A 34 -4.52 23.44 13.95
CA LYS A 34 -4.56 21.98 14.03
C LYS A 34 -4.13 21.33 12.72
N PRO A 35 -3.27 20.30 12.76
CA PRO A 35 -2.93 19.55 11.58
C PRO A 35 -4.17 18.92 10.95
N THR A 36 -4.41 19.21 9.67
CA THR A 36 -5.42 18.48 8.88
C THR A 36 -4.71 17.45 8.01
N LEU A 37 -5.32 16.27 7.86
CA LEU A 37 -4.78 15.22 6.99
C LEU A 37 -5.42 15.32 5.61
N LYS A 38 -4.59 15.19 4.57
CA LYS A 38 -5.01 15.09 3.18
C LYS A 38 -4.64 13.74 2.60
N GLU A 39 -5.50 13.26 1.71
CA GLU A 39 -5.26 12.04 0.94
C GLU A 39 -4.22 12.29 -0.16
N ALA A 40 -3.34 11.31 -0.37
CA ALA A 40 -2.50 11.20 -1.56
C ALA A 40 -2.27 9.73 -1.90
N THR A 41 -1.80 9.46 -3.12
CA THR A 41 -1.52 8.09 -3.58
C THR A 41 -0.09 7.67 -3.25
N PHE A 42 0.18 6.36 -3.34
CA PHE A 42 1.56 5.89 -3.26
C PHE A 42 2.40 6.44 -4.42
N GLU A 43 1.85 6.50 -5.64
CA GLU A 43 2.54 7.09 -6.78
C GLU A 43 2.97 8.52 -6.53
N ASP A 44 2.13 9.34 -5.89
CA ASP A 44 2.49 10.70 -5.50
C ASP A 44 3.66 10.73 -4.52
N TYR A 45 3.65 9.81 -3.55
CA TYR A 45 4.74 9.68 -2.57
C TYR A 45 6.05 9.22 -3.24
N ALA A 46 5.97 8.21 -4.10
CA ALA A 46 7.10 7.68 -4.86
C ALA A 46 7.75 8.78 -5.71
N LYS A 47 6.93 9.57 -6.42
CA LYS A 47 7.38 10.74 -7.18
C LYS A 47 8.05 11.77 -6.29
N HIS A 48 7.45 12.10 -5.14
CA HIS A 48 8.04 13.05 -4.19
C HIS A 48 9.41 12.59 -3.67
N LYS A 49 9.58 11.30 -3.36
CA LYS A 49 10.84 10.72 -2.86
C LYS A 49 11.78 10.26 -3.98
N SER A 50 11.44 10.45 -5.24
CA SER A 50 12.20 9.94 -6.40
C SER A 50 12.47 8.43 -6.34
N LEU A 51 11.51 7.67 -5.80
CA LEU A 51 11.56 6.21 -5.76
C LEU A 51 11.19 5.64 -7.14
N LYS A 52 11.81 4.52 -7.51
CA LYS A 52 11.61 3.87 -8.81
C LYS A 52 10.85 2.57 -8.63
N TYR A 53 10.01 2.20 -9.58
CA TYR A 53 9.42 0.86 -9.58
C TYR A 53 10.45 -0.21 -9.94
N LEU A 54 10.18 -1.45 -9.54
CA LEU A 54 10.99 -2.60 -9.91
C LEU A 54 11.11 -2.70 -11.44
N GLY A 55 12.34 -2.83 -11.94
CA GLY A 55 12.63 -2.96 -13.37
C GLY A 55 12.37 -1.68 -14.18
N GLU A 56 12.37 -0.51 -13.53
CA GLU A 56 12.31 0.79 -14.20
C GLU A 56 13.72 1.35 -14.45
N THR A 57 14.05 1.64 -15.70
CA THR A 57 15.38 2.13 -16.13
C THR A 57 15.41 3.63 -16.40
N ASN A 58 14.25 4.27 -16.59
CA ASN A 58 14.13 5.70 -16.89
C ASN A 58 13.67 6.52 -15.68
N LYS A 59 13.93 7.83 -15.70
CA LYS A 59 13.58 8.78 -14.64
C LYS A 59 12.07 9.14 -14.61
N VAL A 60 11.18 8.28 -15.11
CA VAL A 60 9.73 8.57 -15.20
C VAL A 60 8.99 7.66 -14.23
N PRO A 61 9.05 7.94 -12.92
CA PRO A 61 8.34 7.17 -11.91
C PRO A 61 6.85 7.17 -12.25
N GLY A 62 6.26 5.98 -12.39
CA GLY A 62 4.81 5.90 -12.59
C GLY A 62 4.26 4.67 -13.29
N ILE A 63 5.07 3.66 -13.63
CA ILE A 63 4.53 2.41 -14.16
C ILE A 63 4.85 1.28 -13.19
N ALA A 64 3.80 0.78 -12.51
CA ALA A 64 3.89 -0.38 -11.66
C ALA A 64 4.49 -1.59 -12.42
N PRO A 65 5.28 -2.45 -11.76
CA PRO A 65 5.96 -3.55 -12.42
C PRO A 65 4.94 -4.52 -13.03
N ASP A 66 5.24 -4.99 -14.24
CA ASP A 66 4.53 -6.10 -14.83
C ASP A 66 4.98 -7.45 -14.23
N SER A 67 4.27 -8.52 -14.58
CA SER A 67 4.58 -9.86 -14.07
C SER A 67 5.92 -10.39 -14.55
N ALA A 68 6.42 -9.96 -15.73
CA ALA A 68 7.71 -10.37 -16.23
C ALA A 68 8.85 -9.79 -15.37
N LYS A 69 8.75 -8.52 -14.95
CA LYS A 69 9.72 -7.88 -14.06
C LYS A 69 9.75 -8.52 -12.68
N ILE A 70 8.58 -8.80 -12.10
CA ILE A 70 8.48 -9.46 -10.80
C ILE A 70 9.04 -10.89 -10.89
N LYS A 71 8.67 -11.63 -11.94
CA LYS A 71 9.19 -12.99 -12.16
C LYS A 71 10.70 -12.99 -12.37
N SER A 72 11.22 -12.09 -13.21
CA SER A 72 12.66 -11.97 -13.44
C SER A 72 13.42 -11.70 -12.15
N ARG A 73 12.84 -10.95 -11.20
CA ARG A 73 13.46 -10.71 -9.90
C ARG A 73 13.36 -11.91 -8.96
N LEU A 74 12.28 -12.69 -9.02
CA LEU A 74 12.15 -13.96 -8.29
C LEU A 74 13.13 -15.03 -8.81
N ASP A 75 13.39 -15.05 -10.11
CA ASP A 75 14.27 -16.00 -10.78
C ASP A 75 15.76 -15.55 -10.77
N ASP A 76 16.06 -14.35 -10.26
CA ASP A 76 17.42 -13.80 -10.18
C ASP A 76 18.30 -14.68 -9.29
N SER A 77 19.41 -15.21 -9.84
CA SER A 77 20.30 -16.14 -9.14
C SER A 77 21.06 -15.51 -7.97
N THR A 78 21.19 -14.18 -7.95
CA THR A 78 21.97 -13.45 -6.95
C THR A 78 21.07 -12.82 -5.89
N ASN A 79 19.97 -12.19 -6.32
CA ASN A 79 19.08 -11.40 -5.47
C ASN A 79 17.71 -12.03 -5.28
N GLY A 80 17.38 -13.11 -5.99
CA GLY A 80 16.06 -13.75 -5.94
C GLY A 80 15.72 -14.29 -4.55
N GLN A 81 16.71 -14.83 -3.82
CA GLN A 81 16.50 -15.27 -2.44
C GLN A 81 16.13 -14.12 -1.49
N VAL A 82 16.82 -12.98 -1.60
CA VAL A 82 16.51 -11.78 -0.82
C VAL A 82 15.10 -11.30 -1.15
N TYR A 83 14.74 -11.29 -2.43
CA TYR A 83 13.41 -10.88 -2.87
C TYR A 83 12.31 -11.83 -2.37
N ARG A 84 12.55 -13.14 -2.38
CA ARG A 84 11.66 -14.16 -1.79
C ARG A 84 11.51 -13.98 -0.28
N ALA A 85 12.57 -13.60 0.42
CA ALA A 85 12.50 -13.28 1.85
C ALA A 85 11.59 -12.07 2.10
N SER A 86 11.67 -11.03 1.25
CA SER A 86 10.74 -9.90 1.30
C SER A 86 9.29 -10.33 1.07
N PHE A 87 9.04 -11.22 0.11
CA PHE A 87 7.71 -11.81 -0.08
C PHE A 87 7.24 -12.58 1.16
N ASN A 88 8.04 -13.48 1.72
CA ASN A 88 7.69 -14.24 2.93
C ASN A 88 7.26 -13.33 4.08
N LYS A 89 8.03 -12.24 4.29
CA LYS A 89 7.79 -11.23 5.34
C LYS A 89 6.48 -10.47 5.13
N HIS A 90 6.14 -10.15 3.88
CA HIS A 90 5.05 -9.22 3.56
C HIS A 90 3.81 -9.85 2.95
N TRP A 91 3.84 -11.14 2.62
CA TRP A 91 2.75 -11.81 1.90
C TRP A 91 1.38 -11.59 2.56
N ASP A 92 1.29 -11.65 3.88
CA ASP A 92 0.02 -11.46 4.60
C ASP A 92 -0.49 -10.01 4.59
N ASN A 93 0.41 -9.05 4.36
CA ASN A 93 0.09 -7.64 4.22
C ASN A 93 -0.40 -7.30 2.80
N MET A 94 -0.17 -8.19 1.85
CA MET A 94 -0.68 -8.09 0.48
C MET A 94 -2.06 -8.75 0.43
N LYS A 95 -3.11 -7.98 0.66
CA LYS A 95 -4.48 -8.52 0.76
C LYS A 95 -5.13 -8.55 -0.61
N ASP A 96 -5.94 -9.59 -0.83
CA ASP A 96 -6.72 -9.72 -2.06
C ASP A 96 -7.71 -8.55 -2.23
N ALA A 97 -8.25 -8.04 -1.12
CA ALA A 97 -9.13 -6.87 -1.10
C ALA A 97 -8.48 -5.57 -1.58
N ASP A 98 -7.14 -5.49 -1.63
CA ASP A 98 -6.43 -4.33 -2.15
C ASP A 98 -6.37 -4.32 -3.69
N VAL A 99 -6.68 -5.44 -4.36
CA VAL A 99 -6.61 -5.55 -5.82
C VAL A 99 -7.91 -5.05 -6.45
N THR A 100 -7.84 -3.97 -7.21
CA THR A 100 -8.99 -3.28 -7.84
C THR A 100 -9.03 -3.43 -9.36
N VAL A 101 -7.95 -3.93 -9.99
CA VAL A 101 -7.90 -4.17 -11.43
C VAL A 101 -8.85 -5.29 -11.87
N THR A 102 -9.40 -5.17 -13.08
CA THR A 102 -10.33 -6.15 -13.67
C THR A 102 -9.87 -6.55 -15.08
N PRO A 103 -9.84 -7.85 -15.45
CA PRO A 103 -10.12 -9.01 -14.59
C PRO A 103 -9.02 -9.21 -13.54
N LYS A 104 -9.45 -9.57 -12.33
CA LYS A 104 -8.55 -9.83 -11.21
C LYS A 104 -7.99 -11.24 -11.27
N LYS A 105 -6.67 -11.38 -11.18
CA LYS A 105 -6.05 -12.69 -11.00
C LYS A 105 -6.23 -13.17 -9.56
N THR A 106 -6.32 -14.48 -9.37
CA THR A 106 -6.48 -15.09 -8.05
C THR A 106 -5.16 -15.07 -7.29
N ARG A 107 -5.20 -14.67 -6.01
CA ARG A 107 -4.06 -14.79 -5.10
C ARG A 107 -3.72 -16.27 -4.88
N PRO A 108 -2.46 -16.71 -5.08
CA PRO A 108 -2.04 -18.06 -4.73
C PRO A 108 -2.31 -18.36 -3.24
N SER A 109 -2.96 -19.49 -2.96
CA SER A 109 -3.39 -19.89 -1.61
C SER A 109 -2.49 -20.96 -0.97
N ASP A 110 -1.46 -21.42 -1.68
CA ASP A 110 -0.50 -22.40 -1.19
C ASP A 110 0.29 -21.85 0.01
N LEU A 111 0.90 -22.77 0.77
CA LEU A 111 1.75 -22.40 1.90
C LEU A 111 2.89 -21.48 1.44
N LYS A 112 3.19 -20.45 2.23
CA LYS A 112 4.27 -19.50 1.92
C LYS A 112 5.61 -20.18 1.65
N THR A 113 5.92 -21.26 2.38
CA THR A 113 7.14 -22.05 2.19
C THR A 113 7.21 -22.75 0.82
N SER A 114 6.06 -23.01 0.20
CA SER A 114 5.96 -23.56 -1.16
C SER A 114 6.06 -22.46 -2.22
N LEU A 115 5.41 -21.31 -1.97
CA LEU A 115 5.45 -20.15 -2.86
C LEU A 115 6.83 -19.48 -2.88
N PHE A 116 7.49 -19.42 -1.73
CA PHE A 116 8.73 -18.70 -1.47
C PHE A 116 9.73 -19.60 -0.72
N PRO A 117 10.26 -20.64 -1.39
CA PRO A 117 11.22 -21.54 -0.76
C PRO A 117 12.51 -20.80 -0.38
N THR A 118 13.17 -21.27 0.68
CA THR A 118 14.44 -20.71 1.16
C THR A 118 15.61 -21.00 0.22
N SER A 119 15.48 -21.99 -0.66
CA SER A 119 16.42 -22.31 -1.72
C SER A 119 15.71 -22.67 -3.03
N GLY A 120 16.28 -22.25 -4.16
CA GLY A 120 15.74 -22.53 -5.49
C GLY A 120 14.56 -21.63 -5.92
N SER A 121 13.89 -22.05 -6.99
CA SER A 121 12.70 -21.39 -7.55
C SER A 121 11.41 -21.89 -6.90
N GLY A 122 10.41 -21.03 -6.82
CA GLY A 122 9.07 -21.40 -6.36
C GLY A 122 8.30 -22.12 -7.47
N SER A 123 7.55 -23.17 -7.12
CA SER A 123 6.73 -23.92 -8.09
C SER A 123 5.65 -23.06 -8.76
N LYS A 124 5.34 -21.90 -8.18
CA LYS A 124 4.26 -20.99 -8.59
C LYS A 124 4.72 -19.56 -8.85
N ASP A 125 6.00 -19.35 -9.16
CA ASP A 125 6.56 -18.01 -9.40
C ASP A 125 5.79 -17.22 -10.47
N GLN A 126 5.24 -17.92 -11.47
CA GLN A 126 4.41 -17.30 -12.49
C GLN A 126 3.06 -16.81 -11.95
N GLU A 127 2.40 -17.59 -11.08
CA GLU A 127 1.13 -17.19 -10.47
C GLU A 127 1.34 -16.04 -9.49
N VAL A 128 2.39 -16.15 -8.67
CA VAL A 128 2.83 -15.11 -7.73
C VAL A 128 3.11 -13.80 -8.46
N SER A 129 3.90 -13.84 -9.54
CA SER A 129 4.26 -12.61 -10.27
C SER A 129 3.06 -11.99 -10.97
N ASN A 130 2.18 -12.82 -11.53
CA ASN A 130 0.96 -12.41 -12.20
C ASN A 130 0.00 -11.67 -11.26
N TRP A 131 -0.24 -12.23 -10.08
CA TRP A 131 -1.08 -11.61 -9.06
C TRP A 131 -0.42 -10.36 -8.44
N THR A 132 0.88 -10.44 -8.16
CA THR A 132 1.62 -9.31 -7.56
C THR A 132 1.66 -8.10 -8.48
N ALA A 133 1.74 -8.28 -9.80
CA ALA A 133 1.66 -7.17 -10.76
C ALA A 133 0.33 -6.41 -10.64
N ASP A 134 -0.78 -7.13 -10.47
CA ASP A 134 -2.11 -6.55 -10.30
C ASP A 134 -2.24 -5.85 -8.95
N TRP A 135 -1.65 -6.43 -7.91
CA TRP A 135 -1.58 -5.83 -6.58
C TRP A 135 -0.74 -4.54 -6.56
N CYS A 136 0.44 -4.51 -7.17
CA CYS A 136 1.27 -3.31 -7.29
C CYS A 136 0.54 -2.19 -8.04
N LYS A 137 -0.18 -2.50 -9.12
CA LYS A 137 -1.00 -1.51 -9.83
C LYS A 137 -2.09 -0.93 -8.94
N SER A 138 -2.76 -1.78 -8.16
CA SER A 138 -3.90 -1.37 -7.34
C SER A 138 -3.47 -0.56 -6.11
N ILE A 139 -2.39 -0.97 -5.43
CA ILE A 139 -1.85 -0.23 -4.28
C ILE A 139 -1.19 1.07 -4.71
N GLY A 140 -0.53 1.12 -5.87
CA GLY A 140 0.12 2.34 -6.37
C GLY A 140 -0.81 3.55 -6.38
N VAL A 141 -2.07 3.32 -6.74
CA VAL A 141 -3.12 4.36 -6.84
C VAL A 141 -4.03 4.44 -5.60
N LYS A 142 -3.81 3.61 -4.58
CA LYS A 142 -4.60 3.62 -3.35
C LYS A 142 -4.38 4.94 -2.61
N LYS A 143 -5.47 5.64 -2.32
CA LYS A 143 -5.45 6.88 -1.55
C LYS A 143 -5.37 6.59 -0.05
N VAL A 144 -4.50 7.30 0.64
CA VAL A 144 -4.30 7.20 2.09
C VAL A 144 -4.02 8.59 2.68
N LEU A 145 -4.35 8.78 3.96
CA LEU A 145 -4.18 10.05 4.69
C LEU A 145 -2.71 10.27 5.10
N ILE A 146 -1.92 10.83 4.19
CA ILE A 146 -0.44 10.82 4.28
C ILE A 146 0.19 12.19 4.12
N LYS A 147 -0.60 13.19 3.77
CA LYS A 147 -0.16 14.59 3.78
C LYS A 147 -0.71 15.25 5.03
N LYS A 148 0.17 15.91 5.78
CA LYS A 148 -0.18 16.79 6.89
C LYS A 148 -0.24 18.22 6.35
N VAL A 149 -1.27 18.96 6.71
CA VAL A 149 -1.39 20.38 6.40
C VAL A 149 -1.38 21.16 7.70
N GLU A 150 -0.39 22.04 7.84
CA GLU A 150 -0.18 22.86 9.02
C GLU A 150 0.14 24.28 8.57
N ASN A 151 -0.62 25.27 9.04
CA ASN A 151 -0.49 26.69 8.63
C ASN A 151 -0.49 26.90 7.10
N GLY A 152 -1.32 26.13 6.39
CA GLY A 152 -1.42 26.20 4.91
C GLY A 152 -0.25 25.56 4.15
N LYS A 153 0.71 24.94 4.84
CA LYS A 153 1.82 24.20 4.22
C LYS A 153 1.54 22.70 4.26
N GLU A 154 1.74 22.04 3.12
CA GLU A 154 1.65 20.58 3.02
C GLU A 154 3.03 19.93 3.28
N SER A 155 3.06 18.91 4.13
CA SER A 155 4.20 18.02 4.32
C SER A 155 3.75 16.56 4.26
N TRP A 156 4.66 15.66 3.91
CA TRP A 156 4.40 14.21 3.99
C TRP A 156 4.56 13.76 5.43
N LYS A 157 3.74 12.80 5.88
CA LYS A 157 4.00 12.09 7.15
C LYS A 157 5.32 11.34 7.03
N ASP A 158 6.12 11.36 8.09
CA ASP A 158 7.39 10.63 8.11
C ASP A 158 7.17 9.12 8.28
N ASP A 159 6.13 8.72 9.03
CA ASP A 159 5.80 7.32 9.34
C ASP A 159 4.80 6.70 8.36
N LEU A 160 5.24 6.49 7.13
CA LEU A 160 4.47 5.70 6.15
C LEU A 160 4.55 4.18 6.40
N ASP A 161 5.27 3.76 7.43
CA ASP A 161 5.41 2.37 7.85
C ASP A 161 4.30 1.88 8.77
N GLU A 162 3.38 2.75 9.20
CA GLU A 162 2.20 2.36 9.98
C GLU A 162 1.22 1.52 9.16
N ASP A 163 1.14 1.76 7.84
CA ASP A 163 0.31 0.96 6.94
C ASP A 163 1.10 -0.25 6.42
N SER A 164 0.68 -1.44 6.85
CA SER A 164 1.31 -2.71 6.50
C SER A 164 1.36 -3.00 5.00
N SER A 165 0.33 -2.60 4.24
CA SER A 165 0.26 -2.82 2.79
C SER A 165 1.23 -1.89 2.06
N TRP A 166 1.46 -0.70 2.62
CA TRP A 166 2.47 0.24 2.13
C TRP A 166 3.90 -0.19 2.41
N LYS A 167 4.15 -0.76 3.58
CA LYS A 167 5.45 -1.37 3.88
C LYS A 167 5.75 -2.51 2.91
N ALA A 168 4.76 -3.37 2.66
CA ALA A 168 4.85 -4.41 1.64
C ALA A 168 5.11 -3.83 0.25
N PHE A 169 4.43 -2.75 -0.12
CA PHE A 169 4.60 -2.14 -1.42
C PHE A 169 6.01 -1.63 -1.67
N LYS A 170 6.61 -0.95 -0.68
CA LYS A 170 7.97 -0.43 -0.78
C LYS A 170 8.98 -1.56 -1.04
N ASP A 171 8.83 -2.69 -0.35
CA ASP A 171 9.79 -3.79 -0.43
C ASP A 171 9.55 -4.70 -1.64
N ILE A 172 8.33 -4.76 -2.17
CA ILE A 172 7.94 -5.68 -3.26
C ILE A 172 7.90 -4.98 -4.63
N CYS A 173 7.35 -3.77 -4.70
CA CYS A 173 7.03 -3.10 -5.96
C CYS A 173 8.08 -2.05 -6.37
N LEU A 174 8.92 -1.57 -5.45
CA LEU A 174 9.94 -0.56 -5.74
C LEU A 174 11.35 -1.14 -5.87
N ALA A 175 12.16 -0.51 -6.71
CA ALA A 175 13.59 -0.73 -6.80
C ALA A 175 14.29 0.09 -5.71
N GLY A 176 14.80 -0.56 -4.65
CA GLY A 176 15.67 0.11 -3.68
C GLY A 176 15.56 -0.25 -2.19
N ASN A 177 15.05 -1.43 -1.82
CA ASN A 177 15.13 -1.92 -0.43
C ASN A 177 15.76 -3.32 -0.38
N ALA A 178 16.94 -3.47 -0.96
CA ALA A 178 17.86 -4.58 -0.72
C ALA A 178 19.25 -4.02 -0.42
#